data_AF-A0A199VXH6-F1
#
_entry.id   AF-A0A199VXH6-F1
#
_cell.length_a   1.000
_cell.length_b   1.000
_cell.length_c   1.000
_cell.angle_alpha   90.00
_cell.angle_beta   90.00
_cell.angle_gamma   90.00
#
_symmetry.space_group_name_H-M   'P 1'
#
loop_
_entity.id
_entity.type
_entity.pdbx_description
1 polymer ?
#
loop_
_entity_poly.entity_id
_entity_poly.type
_entity_poly.pdbx_seq_one_letter_code
_entity_poly.pdbx_strand_id
1 'polypeptide(L)'
;MGILGDHIEEVKEHWRKNFAFLDYYKKLYGREKPLPKWTDADVEEFIASDPVYGPQLKALRESRKFAIAGALVGAAHLGGVSFKYSKSPHGVVLATGFGALCGAVFGAEVAEHWNQLYKIDKQAANLRFLYWWEDKTLGK
;
A
#
# COMPACT_ATOMS: atom_id res chain seq x y z
N MET A 1 36.48 1.50 16.29
CA MET A 1 35.23 1.01 16.89
C MET A 1 35.16 -0.48 16.57
N GLY A 2 34.71 -1.32 17.50
CA GLY A 2 34.77 -2.78 17.32
C GLY A 2 33.67 -3.30 16.38
N ILE A 3 33.81 -4.55 15.95
CA ILE A 3 32.89 -5.30 15.06
C ILE A 3 31.40 -5.12 15.44
N LEU A 4 31.10 -5.00 16.74
CA LEU A 4 29.74 -4.78 17.24
C LEU A 4 29.19 -3.38 16.89
N GLY A 5 30.03 -2.35 16.89
CA GLY A 5 29.66 -0.97 16.52
C GLY A 5 29.43 -0.84 15.02
N ASP A 6 30.29 -1.45 14.22
CA ASP A 6 30.18 -1.46 12.75
C ASP A 6 28.88 -2.19 12.31
N HIS A 7 28.54 -3.30 12.97
CA HIS A 7 27.30 -4.03 12.70
C HIS A 7 26.03 -3.23 13.07
N ILE A 8 26.08 -2.46 14.16
CA ILE A 8 24.97 -1.58 14.55
C ILE A 8 24.79 -0.45 13.53
N GLU A 9 25.87 0.11 13.00
CA GLU A 9 25.79 1.11 11.92
C GLU A 9 25.21 0.52 10.63
N GLU A 10 25.63 -0.68 10.22
CA GLU A 10 25.04 -1.37 9.07
C GLU A 10 23.54 -1.61 9.23
N VAL A 11 23.10 -2.12 10.38
CA VAL A 11 21.68 -2.33 10.67
C VAL A 11 20.93 -0.99 10.64
N LYS A 12 21.50 0.05 11.24
CA LYS A 12 20.90 1.39 11.23
C LYS A 12 20.78 1.97 9.82
N GLU A 13 21.81 1.83 8.99
CA GLU A 13 21.76 2.26 7.59
C GLU A 13 20.77 1.45 6.76
N HIS A 14 20.70 0.13 6.99
CA HIS A 14 19.76 -0.76 6.33
C HIS A 14 18.31 -0.33 6.59
N TRP A 15 17.97 -0.11 7.86
CA TRP A 15 16.64 0.39 8.23
C TRP A 15 16.39 1.83 7.73
N ARG A 16 17.40 2.71 7.75
CA ARG A 16 17.28 4.07 7.19
C ARG A 16 16.95 4.03 5.70
N LYS A 17 17.59 3.16 4.91
CA LYS A 17 17.29 2.97 3.49
C LYS A 17 15.88 2.43 3.28
N ASN A 18 15.48 1.41 4.03
CA ASN A 18 14.13 0.82 3.93
C ASN A 18 13.02 1.80 4.31
N PHE A 19 13.30 2.76 5.20
CA PHE A 19 12.35 3.79 5.63
C PHE A 19 12.48 5.12 4.87
N ALA A 20 13.37 5.26 3.89
CA ALA A 20 13.58 6.52 3.17
C ALA A 20 12.30 7.04 2.48
N PHE A 21 11.38 6.15 2.11
CA PHE A 21 10.08 6.53 1.56
C PHE A 21 9.24 7.39 2.53
N LEU A 22 9.42 7.24 3.85
CA LEU A 22 8.69 8.00 4.87
C LEU A 22 9.04 9.48 4.85
N ASP A 23 10.25 9.84 4.42
CA ASP A 23 10.65 11.24 4.36
C ASP A 23 9.85 12.01 3.30
N TYR A 24 9.42 11.33 2.23
CA TYR A 24 8.46 11.89 1.27
C TYR A 24 7.07 12.10 1.91
N TYR A 25 6.57 11.11 2.65
CA TYR A 25 5.29 11.26 3.35
C TYR A 25 5.33 12.39 4.39
N LYS A 26 6.43 12.54 5.13
CA LYS A 26 6.62 13.69 6.05
C LYS A 26 6.56 15.03 5.32
N LYS A 27 7.16 15.13 4.12
CA LYS A 27 7.08 16.34 3.28
C LYS A 27 5.64 16.65 2.84
N LEU A 28 4.83 15.63 2.57
CA LEU A 28 3.40 15.79 2.25
C LEU A 28 2.58 16.24 3.46
N TYR A 29 2.76 15.61 4.61
CA TYR A 29 1.98 15.90 5.82
C TYR A 29 2.42 17.19 6.54
N GLY A 30 3.62 17.70 6.28
CA GLY A 30 4.16 18.92 6.88
C GLY A 30 3.88 20.22 6.12
N ARG A 31 3.07 20.21 5.05
CA ARG A 31 2.77 21.44 4.30
C ARG A 31 1.78 22.33 5.04
N GLU A 32 2.04 23.63 4.99
CA GLU A 32 1.08 24.66 5.43
C GLU A 32 -0.22 24.64 4.60
N LYS A 33 -0.12 24.32 3.30
CA LYS A 33 -1.27 24.10 2.41
C LYS A 33 -1.26 22.67 1.88
N PRO A 34 -2.27 21.85 2.20
CA PRO A 34 -2.36 20.51 1.67
C PRO A 34 -2.54 20.56 0.15
N LEU A 35 -1.89 19.66 -0.57
CA LEU A 35 -2.20 19.44 -1.98
C LEU A 35 -3.63 18.90 -2.12
N PRO A 36 -4.33 19.18 -3.23
CA PRO A 36 -5.63 18.56 -3.50
C PRO A 36 -5.51 17.03 -3.47
N LYS A 37 -6.60 16.28 -3.41
CA LYS A 37 -6.52 14.83 -3.58
C LYS A 37 -6.35 14.51 -5.07
N TRP A 38 -5.44 13.61 -5.42
CA TRP A 38 -5.36 13.09 -6.79
C TRP A 38 -6.64 12.30 -7.15
N THR A 39 -7.00 12.35 -8.42
CA THR A 39 -8.17 11.68 -9.00
C THR A 39 -7.76 10.42 -9.76
N ASP A 40 -8.74 9.61 -10.17
CA ASP A 40 -8.47 8.46 -11.03
C ASP A 40 -7.98 8.88 -12.42
N ALA A 41 -8.41 10.05 -12.92
CA ALA A 41 -7.93 10.62 -14.18
C ALA A 41 -6.44 10.96 -14.13
N ASP A 42 -5.96 11.51 -13.02
CA ASP A 42 -4.52 11.80 -12.83
C ASP A 42 -3.68 10.52 -12.94
N VAL A 43 -4.26 9.39 -12.59
CA VAL A 43 -3.55 8.12 -12.54
C VAL A 43 -3.52 7.50 -13.91
N GLU A 44 -4.62 7.55 -14.64
CA GLU A 44 -4.65 7.15 -16.05
C GLU A 44 -3.69 8.00 -16.88
N GLU A 45 -3.60 9.30 -16.61
CA GLU A 45 -2.65 10.20 -17.24
C GLU A 45 -1.19 9.84 -16.90
N PHE A 46 -0.89 9.49 -15.65
CA PHE A 46 0.44 8.99 -15.29
C PHE A 46 0.76 7.66 -15.98
N ILE A 47 -0.19 6.72 -16.00
CA ILE A 47 -0.04 5.43 -16.65
C ILE A 47 0.22 5.58 -18.15
N ALA A 48 -0.43 6.56 -18.79
CA ALA A 48 -0.24 6.86 -20.20
C ALA A 48 1.07 7.60 -20.49
N SER A 49 1.56 8.44 -19.56
CA SER A 49 2.76 9.26 -19.76
C SER A 49 4.08 8.56 -19.40
N ASP A 50 4.11 7.70 -18.38
CA ASP A 50 5.34 7.02 -17.95
C ASP A 50 5.40 5.57 -18.46
N PRO A 51 6.28 5.24 -19.43
CA PRO A 51 6.37 3.89 -19.98
C PRO A 51 7.00 2.87 -19.03
N VAL A 52 7.74 3.31 -17.99
CA VAL A 52 8.46 2.44 -17.07
C VAL A 52 7.61 2.17 -15.83
N TYR A 53 7.14 3.23 -15.18
CA TYR A 53 6.41 3.14 -13.91
C TYR A 53 4.89 3.11 -14.09
N GLY A 54 4.36 3.50 -15.26
CA GLY A 54 2.93 3.45 -15.57
C GLY A 54 2.36 2.02 -15.51
N PRO A 55 2.92 1.04 -16.23
CA PRO A 55 2.46 -0.35 -16.16
C PRO A 55 2.56 -0.94 -14.75
N GLN A 56 3.59 -0.56 -14.00
CA GLN A 56 3.79 -0.98 -12.61
C GLN A 56 2.69 -0.43 -11.69
N LEU A 57 2.37 0.86 -11.83
CA LEU A 57 1.29 1.49 -11.07
C LEU A 57 -0.07 0.89 -11.44
N LYS A 58 -0.30 0.56 -12.72
CA LYS A 58 -1.52 -0.13 -13.16
C LYS A 58 -1.67 -1.50 -12.50
N ALA A 59 -0.62 -2.32 -12.50
CA ALA A 59 -0.64 -3.62 -11.84
C ALA A 59 -0.91 -3.49 -10.33
N LEU A 60 -0.36 -2.48 -9.66
CA LEU A 60 -0.63 -2.17 -8.25
C LEU A 60 -2.08 -1.73 -7.99
N ARG A 61 -2.69 -1.00 -8.93
CA ARG A 61 -4.09 -0.58 -8.85
C ARG A 61 -5.02 -1.77 -8.97
N GLU A 62 -4.73 -2.65 -9.91
CA GLU A 62 -5.48 -3.88 -10.14
C GLU A 62 -5.32 -4.84 -8.95
N SER A 63 -4.12 -4.95 -8.37
CA SER A 63 -3.87 -5.79 -7.20
C SER A 63 -4.66 -5.36 -5.97
N ARG A 64 -4.87 -4.05 -5.78
CA ARG A 64 -5.68 -3.52 -4.69
C ARG A 64 -7.13 -4.04 -4.72
N LYS A 65 -7.68 -4.33 -5.91
CA LYS A 65 -9.03 -4.90 -6.05
C LYS A 65 -9.11 -6.30 -5.45
N PHE A 66 -8.06 -7.12 -5.60
CA PHE A 66 -7.99 -8.45 -4.99
C PHE A 66 -7.89 -8.37 -3.47
N ALA A 67 -7.09 -7.45 -2.93
CA ALA A 67 -7.05 -7.23 -1.48
C ALA A 67 -8.40 -6.80 -0.92
N ILE A 68 -9.12 -5.89 -1.60
CA ILE A 68 -10.48 -5.49 -1.20
C ILE A 68 -11.46 -6.66 -1.27
N ALA A 69 -11.43 -7.44 -2.36
CA ALA A 69 -12.28 -8.60 -2.51
C ALA A 69 -12.01 -9.65 -1.42
N GLY A 70 -10.72 -9.94 -1.16
CA GLY A 70 -10.29 -10.81 -0.08
C GLY A 70 -10.78 -10.32 1.28
N ALA A 71 -10.66 -9.03 1.56
CA ALA A 71 -11.16 -8.42 2.80
C ALA A 71 -12.67 -8.62 2.96
N LEU A 72 -13.45 -8.37 1.93
CA LEU A 72 -14.91 -8.55 1.97
C LEU A 72 -15.29 -10.01 2.20
N VAL A 73 -14.63 -10.94 1.51
CA VAL A 73 -14.86 -12.38 1.67
C VAL A 73 -14.49 -12.84 3.07
N GLY A 74 -13.31 -12.44 3.59
CA GLY A 74 -12.85 -12.80 4.93
C GLY A 74 -13.75 -12.22 6.02
N ALA A 75 -14.18 -10.96 5.87
CA ALA A 75 -15.10 -10.28 6.77
C ALA A 75 -16.46 -10.99 6.81
N ALA A 76 -17.03 -11.29 5.64
CA ALA A 76 -18.31 -11.99 5.53
C ALA A 76 -18.22 -13.41 6.12
N HIS A 77 -17.11 -14.11 5.88
CA HIS A 77 -16.90 -15.46 6.38
C HIS A 77 -16.83 -15.49 7.91
N LEU A 78 -15.84 -14.81 8.51
CA LEU A 78 -15.65 -14.84 9.96
C LEU A 78 -16.74 -14.08 10.73
N GLY A 79 -17.23 -12.97 10.17
CA GLY A 79 -18.37 -12.26 10.71
C GLY A 79 -19.64 -13.12 10.72
N GLY A 80 -19.91 -13.84 9.62
CA GLY A 80 -21.05 -14.75 9.52
C GLY A 80 -20.97 -15.94 10.48
N VAL A 81 -19.79 -16.56 10.62
CA VAL A 81 -19.55 -17.63 11.60
C VAL A 81 -19.76 -17.09 13.03
N SER A 82 -19.17 -15.95 13.37
CA SER A 82 -19.34 -15.35 14.70
C SER A 82 -20.81 -14.98 14.98
N PHE A 83 -21.53 -14.45 13.99
CA PHE A 83 -22.94 -14.09 14.14
C PHE A 83 -23.80 -15.31 14.42
N LYS A 84 -23.54 -16.42 13.71
CA LYS A 84 -24.27 -17.67 13.88
C LYS A 84 -24.04 -18.33 15.24
N TYR A 85 -22.79 -18.37 15.71
CA TYR A 85 -22.42 -19.15 16.90
C TYR A 85 -22.22 -18.33 18.18
N SER A 86 -21.55 -17.18 18.12
CA SER A 86 -21.19 -16.39 19.30
C SER A 86 -22.38 -15.60 19.87
N LYS A 87 -23.32 -15.16 19.01
CA LYS A 87 -24.47 -14.29 19.35
C LYS A 87 -24.11 -12.99 20.11
N SER A 88 -22.82 -12.71 20.30
CA SER A 88 -22.27 -11.52 20.93
C SER A 88 -22.01 -10.45 19.86
N PRO A 89 -22.59 -9.25 19.98
CA PRO A 89 -22.35 -8.18 19.01
C PRO A 89 -20.88 -7.75 18.97
N HIS A 90 -20.20 -7.73 20.11
CA HIS A 90 -18.77 -7.43 20.18
C HIS A 90 -17.92 -8.50 19.47
N GLY A 91 -18.26 -9.78 19.66
CA GLY A 91 -17.58 -10.90 19.00
C GLY A 91 -17.73 -10.83 17.48
N VAL A 92 -18.93 -10.49 16.99
CA VAL A 92 -19.20 -10.31 15.55
C VAL A 92 -18.37 -9.18 14.97
N VAL A 93 -18.31 -8.02 15.62
CA VAL A 93 -17.52 -6.88 15.13
C VAL A 93 -16.03 -7.23 15.07
N LEU A 94 -15.49 -7.81 16.13
CA LEU A 94 -14.08 -8.20 16.18
C LEU A 94 -13.75 -9.29 15.15
N ALA A 95 -14.58 -10.32 15.02
CA ALA A 95 -14.38 -11.39 14.05
C ALA A 95 -14.50 -10.89 12.60
N THR A 96 -15.42 -9.98 12.32
CA THR A 96 -15.56 -9.34 11.00
C THR A 96 -14.31 -8.53 10.67
N GLY A 97 -13.83 -7.70 11.61
CA GLY A 97 -12.62 -6.91 11.41
C GLY A 97 -11.38 -7.78 11.21
N PHE A 98 -11.20 -8.82 12.03
CA PHE A 98 -10.10 -9.77 11.89
C PHE A 98 -10.17 -10.52 10.55
N GLY A 99 -11.36 -10.97 10.15
CA GLY A 99 -11.55 -11.60 8.85
C GLY A 99 -11.27 -10.68 7.68
N ALA A 100 -11.62 -9.40 7.79
CA ALA A 100 -11.25 -8.40 6.79
C ALA A 100 -9.73 -8.28 6.65
N LEU A 101 -9.00 -8.24 7.76
CA LEU A 101 -7.53 -8.15 7.75
C LEU A 101 -6.88 -9.38 7.11
N CYS A 102 -7.23 -10.58 7.60
CA CYS A 102 -6.68 -11.83 7.05
C CYS A 102 -7.03 -12.00 5.57
N GLY A 103 -8.28 -11.69 5.19
CA GLY A 103 -8.74 -11.73 3.82
C GLY A 103 -8.00 -10.74 2.92
N ALA A 104 -7.73 -9.52 3.40
CA ALA A 104 -6.96 -8.52 2.66
C ALA A 104 -5.53 -8.98 2.38
N VAL A 105 -4.86 -9.55 3.39
CA VAL A 105 -3.50 -10.08 3.26
C VAL A 105 -3.47 -11.23 2.26
N PHE A 106 -4.40 -12.19 2.39
CA PHE A 106 -4.49 -13.31 1.45
C PHE A 106 -4.79 -12.84 0.02
N GLY A 107 -5.72 -11.89 -0.14
CA GLY A 107 -6.04 -11.30 -1.45
C GLY A 107 -4.86 -10.56 -2.08
N ALA A 108 -4.05 -9.87 -1.26
CA ALA A 108 -2.82 -9.25 -1.72
C ALA A 108 -1.80 -10.29 -2.22
N GLU A 109 -1.62 -11.39 -1.50
CA GLU A 109 -0.72 -12.49 -1.90
C GLU A 109 -1.14 -13.14 -3.22
N VAL A 110 -2.45 -13.40 -3.41
CA VAL A 110 -2.99 -13.89 -4.68
C VAL A 110 -2.66 -12.92 -5.81
N ALA A 111 -2.78 -11.62 -5.56
CA ALA A 111 -2.43 -10.60 -6.55
C ALA A 111 -0.93 -10.52 -6.83
N GLU A 112 -0.07 -10.78 -5.83
CA GLU A 112 1.38 -10.84 -6.01
C GLU A 112 1.76 -11.90 -7.03
N HIS A 113 1.16 -13.09 -6.91
CA HIS A 113 1.37 -14.18 -7.85
C HIS A 113 0.72 -13.93 -9.20
N TRP A 114 -0.51 -13.41 -9.23
CA TRP A 114 -1.25 -13.18 -10.47
C TRP A 114 -0.60 -12.11 -11.35
N ASN A 115 -0.23 -10.97 -10.76
CA ASN A 115 0.36 -9.82 -11.47
C ASN A 115 1.89 -9.80 -11.43
N GLN A 116 2.53 -10.85 -10.91
CA GLN A 116 3.98 -10.95 -10.74
C GLN A 116 4.61 -9.73 -10.03
N LEU A 117 3.89 -9.16 -9.06
CA LEU A 117 4.28 -7.91 -8.38
C LEU A 117 5.61 -8.04 -7.60
N TYR A 118 6.03 -9.26 -7.30
CA TYR A 118 7.34 -9.54 -6.70
C TYR A 118 8.53 -9.14 -7.60
N LYS A 119 8.32 -8.97 -8.91
CA LYS A 119 9.34 -8.49 -9.87
C LYS A 119 9.42 -6.97 -9.95
N ILE A 120 8.54 -6.25 -9.27
CA ILE A 120 8.33 -4.81 -9.44
C ILE A 120 8.67 -4.10 -8.14
N ASP A 121 9.37 -2.97 -8.25
CA ASP A 121 9.56 -2.06 -7.10
C ASP A 121 8.28 -1.24 -6.87
N LYS A 122 7.42 -1.79 -6.00
CA LYS A 122 6.14 -1.19 -5.64
C LYS A 122 6.30 0.19 -4.99
N GLN A 123 7.39 0.41 -4.25
CA GLN A 123 7.66 1.66 -3.55
C GLN A 123 8.12 2.72 -4.53
N ALA A 124 9.05 2.39 -5.43
CA ALA A 124 9.53 3.29 -6.46
C ALA A 124 8.40 3.74 -7.41
N ALA A 125 7.53 2.83 -7.84
CA ALA A 125 6.39 3.19 -8.70
C ALA A 125 5.40 4.16 -8.03
N ASN A 126 5.07 3.92 -6.75
CA ASN A 126 4.20 4.82 -6.00
C ASN A 126 4.86 6.19 -5.74
N LEU A 127 6.14 6.20 -5.35
CA LEU A 127 6.87 7.45 -5.15
C LEU A 127 6.99 8.25 -6.44
N ARG A 128 7.26 7.58 -7.57
CA ARG A 128 7.37 8.25 -8.86
C ARG A 128 6.06 8.90 -9.28
N PHE A 129 4.93 8.21 -9.09
CA PHE A 129 3.61 8.78 -9.30
C PHE A 129 3.39 10.03 -8.43
N LEU A 130 3.75 9.97 -7.15
CA LEU A 130 3.56 11.09 -6.24
C LEU A 130 4.43 12.30 -6.60
N TYR A 131 5.68 12.08 -7.05
CA TYR A 131 6.53 13.15 -7.58
C TYR A 131 5.92 13.80 -8.82
N TRP A 132 5.54 12.99 -9.81
CA TRP A 132 4.90 13.47 -11.02
C TRP A 132 3.62 14.26 -10.72
N TRP A 133 2.80 13.76 -9.79
CA TRP A 133 1.56 14.42 -9.38
C TRP A 133 1.82 15.74 -8.64
N GLU A 134 2.84 15.80 -7.78
CA GLU A 134 3.29 17.05 -7.14
C GLU A 134 3.72 18.08 -8.20
N ASP A 135 4.55 17.68 -9.17
CA ASP A 135 5.04 18.56 -10.23
C ASP A 135 3.89 19.08 -11.10
N LYS A 136 2.98 18.19 -11.53
CA LYS A 136 1.76 18.54 -12.26
C LYS A 136 0.89 19.55 -11.50
N THR A 137 0.62 19.30 -10.22
CA THR A 137 -0.25 20.17 -9.41
C THR A 137 0.38 21.53 -9.12
N LEU A 138 1.72 21.61 -9.09
CA LEU A 138 2.47 22.86 -8.92
C LEU A 138 2.81 23.54 -10.25
N GLY A 139 2.49 22.92 -11.40
CA GLY A 139 2.78 23.43 -12.73
C GLY A 139 4.27 23.51 -13.06
N LYS A 140 5.08 22.60 -12.52
CA LYS A 140 6.52 22.46 -12.78
C LYS A 140 6.79 21.30 -13.73
#